data_AF-A0A914YIG3-F1
#
_entry.id   AF-A0A914YIG3-F1
#
_cell.length_a   1.000
_cell.length_b   1.000
_cell.length_c   1.000
_cell.angle_alpha   90.00
_cell.angle_beta   90.00
_cell.angle_gamma   90.00
#
_symmetry.space_group_name_H-M   'P 1'
#
loop_
_entity.id
_entity.type
_entity.pdbx_description
1 polymer ?
#
loop_
_entity_poly.entity_id
_entity_poly.type
_entity_poly.pdbx_seq_one_letter_code
_entity_poly.pdbx_strand_id
1 'polypeptide(L)'
;MIFYLLFFAFFGWYFYGVYLKRKNYPPGPLPLPIFGNLHILIIHGIANFSAYLRATFGDLNTLWFGPKPAVFFNNFNDIQEAFVKNAEIFAGRPKSQELDRIIRGSFSGLLVTDGHQWREHRRFAIHVMRNLGLGRNLMQERVLAEVTWAIDEMKKEGGEEISVQKYIDISVGSVINSIIFGYSLQEKSLEEFDKIKGFIQRFLKMIGNPAYGLISADSTGILKKFPYLREMFNEAKELGTELQTFFNYQIAERKKKIDFKDADSEATDYVEAYLKEQYKNEKNGNDENLFT
;
A
#
# COMPACT_ATOMS: atom_id res chain seq x y z
N MET A 1 -48.46 4.00 13.00
CA MET A 1 -48.15 3.72 11.58
C MET A 1 -46.66 3.83 11.28
N ILE A 2 -46.01 4.96 11.59
CA ILE A 2 -44.57 5.18 11.34
C ILE A 2 -43.66 4.15 12.03
N PHE A 3 -43.93 3.79 13.29
CA PHE A 3 -43.15 2.78 14.02
C PHE A 3 -43.15 1.41 13.33
N TYR A 4 -44.29 0.97 12.81
CA TYR A 4 -44.38 -0.31 12.09
C TYR A 4 -43.62 -0.25 10.76
N LEU A 5 -43.69 0.87 10.03
CA LEU A 5 -42.91 1.06 8.80
C LEU A 5 -41.40 1.02 9.08
N LEU A 6 -40.93 1.70 10.13
CA LEU A 6 -39.52 1.65 10.54
C LEU A 6 -39.10 0.25 10.98
N PHE A 7 -39.96 -0.46 11.70
CA PHE A 7 -39.72 -1.83 12.12
C PHE A 7 -39.58 -2.77 10.91
N PHE A 8 -40.56 -2.80 9.99
CA PHE A 8 -40.47 -3.64 8.80
C PHE A 8 -39.32 -3.24 7.87
N ALA A 9 -39.01 -1.94 7.75
CA ALA A 9 -37.84 -1.48 7.02
C ALA A 9 -36.53 -1.96 7.65
N PHE A 10 -36.40 -1.89 8.97
CA PHE A 10 -35.23 -2.40 9.69
C PHE A 10 -35.08 -3.91 9.54
N PHE A 11 -36.15 -4.69 9.73
CA PHE A 11 -36.12 -6.14 9.57
C PHE A 11 -35.88 -6.55 8.12
N GLY A 12 -36.46 -5.84 7.14
CA GLY A 12 -36.20 -6.04 5.73
C GLY A 12 -34.74 -5.75 5.36
N TRP A 13 -34.19 -4.64 5.86
CA TRP A 13 -32.77 -4.29 5.69
C TRP A 13 -31.85 -5.30 6.36
N TYR A 14 -32.18 -5.74 7.58
CA TYR A 14 -31.43 -6.74 8.32
C TYR A 14 -31.45 -8.10 7.62
N PHE A 15 -32.64 -8.57 7.19
CA PHE A 15 -32.80 -9.81 6.43
C PHE A 15 -32.04 -9.75 5.11
N TYR A 16 -32.12 -8.64 4.37
CA TYR A 16 -31.36 -8.44 3.15
C TYR A 16 -29.85 -8.51 3.41
N GLY A 17 -29.36 -7.84 4.45
CA GLY A 17 -27.93 -7.82 4.81
C GLY A 17 -27.39 -9.15 5.31
N VAL A 18 -28.16 -9.87 6.12
CA VAL A 18 -27.74 -11.12 6.78
C VAL A 18 -27.95 -12.36 5.91
N TYR A 19 -29.01 -12.37 5.11
CA TYR A 19 -29.41 -13.55 4.35
C TYR A 19 -29.17 -13.36 2.84
N LEU A 20 -29.86 -12.41 2.20
CA LEU A 20 -29.83 -12.29 0.74
C LEU A 20 -28.46 -11.93 0.19
N LYS A 21 -27.76 -10.98 0.82
CA LYS A 21 -26.39 -10.61 0.42
C LYS A 21 -25.38 -11.75 0.62
N ARG A 22 -25.64 -12.68 1.53
CA ARG A 22 -24.67 -13.70 1.96
C ARG A 22 -24.83 -15.04 1.26
N LYS A 23 -25.98 -15.29 0.63
CA LYS A 23 -26.34 -16.58 0.00
C LYS A 23 -25.29 -17.13 -0.98
N ASN A 24 -24.58 -16.25 -1.69
CA ASN A 24 -23.63 -16.65 -2.73
C ASN A 24 -22.16 -16.55 -2.28
N TYR A 25 -21.90 -16.26 -1.01
CA TYR A 25 -20.55 -16.21 -0.47
C TYR A 25 -20.19 -17.50 0.27
N PRO A 26 -18.90 -17.87 0.33
CA PRO A 26 -18.43 -18.94 1.20
C PRO A 26 -18.86 -18.76 2.66
N PRO A 27 -18.88 -19.84 3.46
CA PRO A 27 -19.24 -19.80 4.88
C PRO A 27 -18.46 -18.73 5.65
N GLY A 28 -19.05 -18.23 6.72
CA GLY A 28 -18.37 -17.24 7.55
C GLY A 28 -19.21 -16.77 8.73
N PRO A 29 -18.58 -16.06 9.68
CA PRO A 29 -19.23 -15.56 10.87
C PRO A 29 -20.35 -14.57 10.51
N LEU A 30 -21.41 -14.55 11.31
CA LEU A 30 -22.51 -13.62 11.14
C LEU A 30 -22.00 -12.17 11.34
N PRO A 31 -22.08 -11.29 10.32
CA PRO A 31 -21.65 -9.91 10.49
C PRO A 31 -22.59 -9.13 11.40
N LEU A 32 -22.02 -8.28 12.24
CA LEU A 32 -22.77 -7.26 12.95
C LEU A 32 -23.23 -6.17 11.95
N PRO A 33 -24.40 -5.55 12.16
CA PRO A 33 -24.82 -4.40 11.37
C PRO A 33 -23.75 -3.30 11.38
N ILE A 34 -23.48 -2.70 10.23
CA ILE A 34 -22.51 -1.61 10.00
C ILE A 34 -21.04 -2.02 10.16
N PHE A 35 -20.69 -2.78 11.21
CA PHE A 35 -19.31 -3.13 11.57
C PHE A 35 -18.80 -4.43 10.94
N GLY A 36 -19.68 -5.29 10.48
CA GLY A 36 -19.29 -6.60 9.96
C GLY A 36 -18.68 -7.46 11.07
N ASN A 37 -17.50 -8.02 10.80
CA ASN A 37 -16.82 -8.97 11.67
C ASN A 37 -15.55 -8.42 12.33
N LEU A 38 -15.44 -7.09 12.48
CA LEU A 38 -14.24 -6.47 13.08
C LEU A 38 -13.94 -6.93 14.50
N HIS A 39 -14.97 -7.31 15.26
CA HIS A 39 -14.80 -7.90 16.59
C HIS A 39 -13.88 -9.13 16.55
N ILE A 40 -13.89 -9.91 15.46
CA ILE A 40 -13.01 -11.08 15.29
C ILE A 40 -11.55 -10.65 15.17
N LEU A 41 -11.28 -9.57 14.45
CA LEU A 41 -9.93 -9.01 14.34
C LEU A 41 -9.45 -8.41 15.66
N ILE A 42 -10.35 -7.83 16.45
CA ILE A 42 -10.02 -7.29 17.78
C ILE A 42 -9.71 -8.42 18.76
N ILE A 43 -10.49 -9.51 18.75
CA ILE A 43 -10.35 -10.62 19.71
C ILE A 43 -9.14 -11.50 19.37
N HIS A 44 -8.90 -11.82 18.09
CA HIS A 44 -7.84 -12.75 17.68
C HIS A 44 -6.58 -12.05 17.17
N GLY A 45 -6.64 -10.75 16.89
CA GLY A 45 -5.55 -9.99 16.29
C GLY A 45 -5.35 -10.32 14.81
N ILE A 46 -4.67 -9.43 14.10
CA ILE A 46 -4.39 -9.56 12.65
C ILE A 46 -3.51 -10.76 12.32
N ALA A 47 -2.67 -11.20 13.25
CA ALA A 47 -1.78 -12.34 13.01
C ALA A 47 -2.53 -13.69 13.04
N ASN A 48 -3.57 -13.84 13.89
CA ASN A 48 -4.15 -15.15 14.18
C ASN A 48 -5.61 -15.31 13.71
N PHE A 49 -6.30 -14.23 13.32
CA PHE A 49 -7.71 -14.34 12.93
C PHE A 49 -7.94 -15.29 11.76
N SER A 50 -7.01 -15.38 10.80
CA SER A 50 -7.12 -16.28 9.65
C SER A 50 -7.10 -17.75 10.07
N ALA A 51 -6.24 -18.11 11.03
CA ALA A 51 -6.20 -19.46 11.60
C ALA A 51 -7.52 -19.81 12.31
N TYR A 52 -8.09 -18.88 13.08
CA TYR A 52 -9.41 -19.06 13.70
C TYR A 52 -10.52 -19.25 12.65
N LEU A 53 -10.54 -18.41 11.62
CA LEU A 53 -11.54 -18.49 10.55
C LEU A 53 -11.45 -19.83 9.83
N ARG A 54 -10.23 -20.27 9.51
CA ARG A 54 -10.00 -21.56 8.89
C ARG A 54 -10.50 -22.72 9.76
N ALA A 55 -10.14 -22.72 11.05
CA ALA A 55 -10.54 -23.78 11.97
C ALA A 55 -12.07 -23.88 12.16
N THR A 56 -12.77 -22.74 12.06
CA THR A 56 -14.22 -22.67 12.34
C THR A 56 -15.09 -22.81 11.08
N PHE A 57 -14.65 -22.24 9.96
CA PHE A 57 -15.45 -22.10 8.73
C PHE A 57 -14.86 -22.84 7.51
N GLY A 58 -13.69 -23.47 7.66
CA GLY A 58 -13.02 -24.20 6.60
C GLY A 58 -12.05 -23.36 5.78
N ASP A 59 -11.43 -23.98 4.77
CA ASP A 59 -10.34 -23.37 4.00
C ASP A 59 -10.78 -22.15 3.19
N LEU A 60 -12.02 -22.13 2.72
CA LEU A 60 -12.61 -21.01 1.99
C LEU A 60 -13.71 -20.38 2.84
N ASN A 61 -13.48 -19.14 3.30
CA ASN A 61 -14.42 -18.46 4.19
C ASN A 61 -14.54 -16.96 3.90
N THR A 62 -15.59 -16.33 4.44
CA THR A 62 -15.91 -14.92 4.19
C THR A 62 -15.91 -14.12 5.48
N LEU A 63 -15.14 -13.03 5.52
CA LEU A 63 -15.17 -12.02 6.57
C LEU A 63 -15.73 -10.71 6.04
N TRP A 64 -16.56 -10.02 6.82
CA TRP A 64 -17.15 -8.74 6.42
C TRP A 64 -16.43 -7.58 7.11
N PHE A 65 -15.92 -6.63 6.33
CA PHE A 65 -15.40 -5.35 6.79
C PHE A 65 -16.49 -4.30 6.61
N GLY A 66 -17.26 -4.09 7.67
CA GLY A 66 -18.52 -3.35 7.57
C GLY A 66 -19.45 -3.95 6.52
N PRO A 67 -19.89 -3.20 5.49
CA PRO A 67 -20.76 -3.72 4.44
C PRO A 67 -20.02 -4.51 3.33
N LYS A 68 -18.68 -4.58 3.36
CA LYS A 68 -17.88 -5.17 2.28
C LYS A 68 -17.39 -6.58 2.64
N PRO A 69 -17.67 -7.60 1.81
CA PRO A 69 -17.14 -8.94 2.03
C PRO A 69 -15.70 -9.06 1.55
N ALA A 70 -14.93 -9.89 2.24
CA ALA A 70 -13.60 -10.35 1.85
C ALA A 70 -13.58 -11.87 1.96
N VAL A 71 -13.25 -12.54 0.86
CA VAL A 71 -13.12 -13.99 0.80
C VAL A 71 -11.66 -14.36 1.09
N PHE A 72 -11.46 -15.27 2.04
CA PHE A 72 -10.15 -15.75 2.47
C PHE A 72 -9.92 -17.17 1.95
N PHE A 73 -8.79 -17.34 1.28
CA PHE A 73 -8.26 -18.62 0.85
C PHE A 73 -7.20 -19.08 1.86
N ASN A 74 -7.43 -20.19 2.54
CA ASN A 74 -6.57 -20.66 3.64
C ASN A 74 -5.88 -22.01 3.35
N ASN A 75 -6.01 -22.53 2.12
CA ASN A 75 -5.25 -23.67 1.63
C ASN A 75 -4.46 -23.31 0.37
N PHE A 76 -3.44 -24.10 0.08
CA PHE A 76 -2.55 -23.88 -1.06
C PHE A 76 -3.25 -24.05 -2.41
N ASN A 77 -4.13 -25.05 -2.54
CA ASN A 77 -4.77 -25.40 -3.80
C ASN A 77 -5.66 -24.27 -4.31
N ASP A 78 -6.48 -23.68 -3.45
CA ASP A 78 -7.38 -22.59 -3.80
C ASP A 78 -6.59 -21.30 -4.11
N ILE A 79 -5.50 -21.05 -3.36
CA ILE A 79 -4.59 -19.93 -3.65
C ILE A 79 -3.96 -20.11 -5.05
N GLN A 80 -3.49 -21.31 -5.37
CA GLN A 80 -2.92 -21.59 -6.70
C GLN A 80 -3.98 -21.48 -7.80
N GLU A 81 -5.20 -21.97 -7.55
CA GLU A 81 -6.29 -21.88 -8.50
C GLU A 81 -6.71 -20.43 -8.78
N ALA A 82 -6.86 -19.62 -7.73
CA ALA A 82 -7.25 -18.22 -7.86
C ALA A 82 -6.14 -17.36 -8.47
N PHE A 83 -4.93 -17.40 -7.89
CA PHE A 83 -3.88 -16.42 -8.21
C PHE A 83 -2.89 -16.87 -9.30
N VAL A 84 -2.93 -18.14 -9.73
CA VAL A 84 -2.08 -18.65 -10.83
C VAL A 84 -2.93 -19.09 -12.01
N LYS A 85 -3.85 -20.05 -11.82
CA LYS A 85 -4.64 -20.60 -12.93
C LYS A 85 -5.67 -19.61 -13.46
N ASN A 86 -6.28 -18.83 -12.57
CA ASN A 86 -7.31 -17.83 -12.90
C ASN A 86 -6.82 -16.40 -12.64
N ALA A 87 -5.51 -16.15 -12.77
CA ALA A 87 -4.88 -14.90 -12.34
C ALA A 87 -5.54 -13.63 -12.93
N GLU A 88 -6.01 -13.67 -14.18
CA GLU A 88 -6.68 -12.52 -14.81
C GLU A 88 -8.00 -12.13 -14.12
N ILE A 89 -8.76 -13.11 -13.63
CA ILE A 89 -10.03 -12.89 -12.92
C ILE A 89 -9.77 -12.24 -11.56
N PHE A 90 -8.70 -12.67 -10.88
CA PHE A 90 -8.32 -12.19 -9.55
C PHE A 90 -7.29 -11.04 -9.57
N ALA A 91 -6.94 -10.51 -10.74
CA ALA A 91 -5.94 -9.46 -10.89
C ALA A 91 -6.40 -8.06 -10.44
N GLY A 92 -7.71 -7.89 -10.18
CA GLY A 92 -8.30 -6.60 -9.80
C GLY A 92 -7.77 -6.03 -8.48
N ARG A 93 -7.99 -4.74 -8.26
CA ARG A 93 -7.73 -4.07 -6.98
C ARG A 93 -9.04 -3.68 -6.31
N PRO A 94 -9.12 -3.68 -4.97
CA PRO A 94 -10.31 -3.18 -4.28
C PRO A 94 -10.60 -1.74 -4.72
N LYS A 95 -11.78 -1.48 -5.29
CA LYS A 95 -12.13 -0.12 -5.78
C LYS A 95 -12.38 0.88 -4.66
N SER A 96 -12.49 0.42 -3.43
CA SER A 96 -12.85 1.24 -2.28
C SER A 96 -11.69 1.37 -1.30
N GLN A 97 -10.67 2.09 -1.75
CA GLN A 97 -9.49 2.39 -0.97
C GLN A 97 -9.52 3.85 -0.55
N GLU A 98 -10.56 4.26 0.17
CA GLU A 98 -10.63 5.64 0.69
C GLU A 98 -9.41 5.95 1.55
N LEU A 99 -8.89 4.96 2.28
CA LEU A 99 -7.65 5.11 3.04
C LEU A 99 -6.44 5.38 2.14
N ASP A 100 -6.26 4.61 1.07
CA ASP A 100 -5.17 4.87 0.12
C ASP A 100 -5.34 6.22 -0.57
N ARG A 101 -6.56 6.61 -0.93
CA ARG A 101 -6.83 7.93 -1.51
C ARG A 101 -6.46 9.07 -0.55
N ILE A 102 -6.79 8.94 0.73
CA ILE A 102 -6.47 9.94 1.75
C ILE A 102 -4.95 10.08 1.89
N ILE A 103 -4.23 8.95 1.91
CA ILE A 103 -2.77 8.94 2.12
C ILE A 103 -2.04 9.38 0.85
N ARG A 104 -2.42 8.87 -0.31
CA ARG A 104 -1.73 9.07 -1.59
C ARG A 104 -2.19 10.32 -2.35
N GLY A 105 -3.35 10.89 -1.99
CA GLY A 105 -3.94 12.05 -2.66
C GLY A 105 -4.73 11.72 -3.92
N SER A 106 -4.47 10.57 -4.54
CA SER A 106 -5.11 10.08 -5.77
C SER A 106 -5.23 8.54 -5.77
N PHE A 107 -5.97 8.00 -6.74
CA PHE A 107 -5.99 6.57 -7.07
C PHE A 107 -4.98 6.21 -8.17
N SER A 108 -3.79 6.83 -8.17
CA SER A 108 -2.73 6.53 -9.14
C SER A 108 -1.59 5.69 -8.53
N GLY A 109 -0.84 5.01 -9.42
CA GLY A 109 0.32 4.20 -9.04
C GLY A 109 0.08 2.68 -9.03
N LEU A 110 1.18 1.93 -8.99
CA LEU A 110 1.24 0.48 -9.23
C LEU A 110 0.46 -0.40 -8.24
N LEU A 111 0.22 0.10 -7.03
CA LEU A 111 -0.41 -0.67 -5.97
C LEU A 111 -1.94 -0.65 -6.06
N VAL A 112 -2.51 0.44 -6.56
CA VAL A 112 -3.95 0.74 -6.44
C VAL A 112 -4.70 0.75 -7.78
N THR A 113 -3.97 0.91 -8.88
CA THR A 113 -4.53 0.89 -10.24
C THR A 113 -4.67 -0.54 -10.79
N ASP A 114 -5.59 -0.72 -11.73
CA ASP A 114 -5.77 -1.96 -12.51
C ASP A 114 -5.90 -1.65 -14.02
N GLY A 115 -6.09 -2.68 -14.85
CA GLY A 115 -6.34 -2.52 -16.28
C GLY A 115 -5.14 -2.03 -17.10
N HIS A 116 -5.41 -1.17 -18.09
CA HIS A 116 -4.40 -0.68 -19.03
C HIS A 116 -3.30 0.15 -18.34
N GLN A 117 -3.69 1.11 -17.50
CA GLN A 117 -2.76 1.98 -16.79
C GLN A 117 -1.78 1.18 -15.93
N TRP A 118 -2.27 0.20 -15.18
CA TRP A 118 -1.41 -0.66 -14.36
C TRP A 118 -0.41 -1.45 -15.20
N ARG A 119 -0.83 -1.99 -16.36
CA ARG A 119 0.04 -2.76 -17.25
C ARG A 119 1.18 -1.91 -17.81
N GLU A 120 0.88 -0.70 -18.26
CA GLU A 120 1.89 0.22 -18.80
C GLU A 120 2.86 0.68 -17.72
N HIS A 121 2.36 1.12 -16.56
CA HIS A 121 3.20 1.49 -15.42
C HIS A 121 4.08 0.34 -14.95
N ARG A 122 3.54 -0.89 -14.88
CA ARG A 122 4.30 -2.07 -14.45
C ARG A 122 5.40 -2.41 -15.44
N ARG A 123 5.10 -2.36 -16.75
CA ARG A 123 6.09 -2.60 -17.81
C ARG A 123 7.21 -1.57 -17.72
N PHE A 124 6.85 -0.29 -17.64
CA PHE A 124 7.79 0.81 -17.47
C PHE A 124 8.67 0.60 -16.24
N ALA A 125 8.06 0.36 -15.07
CA ALA A 125 8.81 0.22 -13.83
C ALA A 125 9.80 -0.96 -13.85
N ILE A 126 9.37 -2.13 -14.35
CA ILE A 126 10.26 -3.30 -14.48
C ILE A 126 11.39 -3.02 -15.46
N HIS A 127 11.10 -2.35 -16.59
CA HIS A 127 12.11 -2.00 -17.58
C HIS A 127 13.17 -1.06 -16.99
N VAL A 128 12.74 0.03 -16.36
CA VAL A 128 13.63 1.00 -15.71
C VAL A 128 14.45 0.33 -14.61
N MET A 129 13.81 -0.45 -13.72
CA MET A 129 14.54 -1.13 -12.64
C MET A 129 15.62 -2.08 -13.17
N ARG A 130 15.38 -2.78 -14.28
CA ARG A 130 16.41 -3.64 -14.92
C ARG A 130 17.57 -2.84 -15.49
N ASN A 131 17.30 -1.68 -16.09
CA ASN A 131 18.35 -0.78 -16.59
C ASN A 131 19.18 -0.23 -15.42
N LEU A 132 18.54 0.09 -14.28
CA LEU A 132 19.19 0.51 -13.04
C LEU A 132 19.88 -0.64 -12.27
N GLY A 133 19.89 -1.86 -12.81
CA GLY A 133 20.69 -2.96 -12.30
C GLY A 133 19.91 -4.11 -11.65
N LEU A 134 18.57 -4.08 -11.57
CA LEU A 134 17.78 -5.16 -10.99
C LEU A 134 18.10 -6.51 -11.67
N GLY A 135 18.62 -7.46 -10.87
CA GLY A 135 19.05 -8.77 -11.35
C GLY A 135 20.39 -8.80 -12.10
N ARG A 136 21.20 -7.73 -11.99
CA ARG A 136 22.53 -7.59 -12.62
C ARG A 136 23.59 -7.22 -11.56
N ASN A 137 24.87 -7.30 -11.95
CA ASN A 137 26.02 -6.99 -11.09
C ASN A 137 25.96 -5.59 -10.47
N LEU A 138 25.41 -4.60 -11.18
CA LEU A 138 25.26 -3.24 -10.68
C LEU A 138 24.44 -3.18 -9.37
N MET A 139 23.40 -4.01 -9.22
CA MET A 139 22.64 -4.09 -7.97
C MET A 139 23.48 -4.73 -6.85
N GLN A 140 24.26 -5.76 -7.18
CA GLN A 140 25.15 -6.38 -6.21
C GLN A 140 26.20 -5.38 -5.69
N GLU A 141 26.79 -4.57 -6.58
CA GLU A 141 27.74 -3.52 -6.20
C GLU A 141 27.12 -2.49 -5.25
N ARG A 142 25.89 -2.03 -5.56
CA ARG A 142 25.14 -1.13 -4.66
C ARG A 142 24.90 -1.76 -3.29
N VAL A 143 24.45 -3.01 -3.24
CA VAL A 143 24.22 -3.73 -1.97
C VAL A 143 25.53 -3.91 -1.19
N LEU A 144 26.62 -4.29 -1.86
CA LEU A 144 27.91 -4.50 -1.22
C LEU A 144 28.50 -3.20 -0.65
N ALA A 145 28.35 -2.07 -1.34
CA ALA A 145 28.75 -0.77 -0.81
C ALA A 145 28.03 -0.45 0.50
N GLU A 146 26.71 -0.66 0.54
CA GLU A 146 25.87 -0.39 1.70
C GLU A 146 26.12 -1.35 2.87
N VAL A 147 26.45 -2.61 2.58
CA VAL A 147 26.88 -3.61 3.59
C VAL A 147 28.25 -3.27 4.16
N THR A 148 29.20 -2.88 3.30
CA THR A 148 30.56 -2.51 3.73
C THR A 148 30.51 -1.32 4.67
N TRP A 149 29.73 -0.29 4.29
CA TRP A 149 29.47 0.85 5.16
C TRP A 149 28.91 0.43 6.53
N ALA A 150 27.87 -0.41 6.55
CA ALA A 150 27.26 -0.85 7.81
C ALA A 150 28.27 -1.57 8.72
N ILE A 151 29.10 -2.45 8.15
CA ILE A 151 30.15 -3.16 8.89
C ILE A 151 31.16 -2.18 9.47
N ASP A 152 31.60 -1.19 8.69
CA ASP A 152 32.60 -0.23 9.12
C ASP A 152 32.07 0.74 10.17
N GLU A 153 30.80 1.15 10.10
CA GLU A 153 30.16 1.93 11.17
C GLU A 153 30.01 1.10 12.45
N MET A 154 29.57 -0.15 12.37
CA MET A 154 29.45 -1.03 13.54
C MET A 154 30.80 -1.27 14.23
N LYS A 155 31.91 -1.37 13.49
CA LYS A 155 33.25 -1.52 14.07
C LYS A 155 33.70 -0.30 14.87
N LYS A 156 33.21 0.90 14.56
CA LYS A 156 33.58 2.14 15.26
C LYS A 156 33.01 2.19 16.68
N GLU A 157 31.87 1.55 16.92
CA GLU A 157 31.20 1.52 18.23
C GLU A 157 31.77 0.43 19.18
N GLY A 158 33.01 0.00 18.96
CA GLY A 158 33.59 -1.20 19.58
C GLY A 158 33.49 -1.27 21.11
N GLY A 159 33.01 -2.43 21.60
CA GLY A 159 32.99 -2.78 23.03
C GLY A 159 31.64 -2.69 23.72
N GLU A 160 30.61 -2.18 23.04
CA GLU A 160 29.25 -2.04 23.57
C GLU A 160 28.23 -2.92 22.83
N GLU A 161 27.07 -3.15 23.46
CA GLU A 161 25.93 -3.81 22.82
C GLU A 161 25.33 -2.88 21.76
N ILE A 162 25.42 -3.28 20.49
CA ILE A 162 24.93 -2.48 19.36
C ILE A 162 23.61 -3.03 18.80
N SER A 163 22.72 -2.12 18.39
CA SER A 163 21.51 -2.48 17.65
C SER A 163 21.79 -2.60 16.15
N VAL A 164 22.01 -3.83 15.69
CA VAL A 164 22.29 -4.14 14.27
C VAL A 164 21.15 -3.68 13.34
N GLN A 165 19.90 -3.69 13.83
CA GLN A 165 18.72 -3.31 13.06
C GLN A 165 18.82 -1.89 12.49
N LYS A 166 19.43 -0.96 13.22
CA LYS A 166 19.61 0.43 12.78
C LYS A 166 20.40 0.50 11.47
N TYR A 167 21.54 -0.18 11.40
CA TYR A 167 22.40 -0.15 10.20
C TYR A 167 21.74 -0.88 9.04
N ILE A 168 21.09 -2.02 9.30
CA ILE A 168 20.33 -2.75 8.27
C ILE A 168 19.25 -1.85 7.66
N ASP A 169 18.46 -1.16 8.49
CA ASP A 169 17.41 -0.29 7.99
C ASP A 169 17.98 0.84 7.11
N ILE A 170 19.08 1.46 7.52
CA ILE A 170 19.74 2.53 6.75
C ILE A 170 20.30 1.99 5.44
N SER A 171 20.98 0.84 5.44
CA SER A 171 21.51 0.21 4.22
C SER A 171 20.39 -0.15 3.24
N VAL A 172 19.30 -0.78 3.72
CA VAL A 172 18.16 -1.13 2.86
C VAL A 172 17.49 0.13 2.30
N GLY A 173 17.28 1.14 3.14
CA GLY A 173 16.73 2.43 2.71
C GLY A 173 17.60 3.10 1.65
N SER A 174 18.92 3.07 1.83
CA SER A 174 19.90 3.66 0.92
C SER A 174 19.97 2.94 -0.42
N VAL A 175 19.92 1.60 -0.46
CA VAL A 175 19.83 0.85 -1.72
C VAL A 175 18.61 1.32 -2.52
N ILE A 176 17.43 1.34 -1.90
CA ILE A 176 16.19 1.76 -2.58
C ILE A 176 16.26 3.24 -2.99
N ASN A 177 16.72 4.13 -2.11
CA ASN A 177 16.81 5.55 -2.38
C ASN A 177 17.81 5.87 -3.51
N SER A 178 18.90 5.10 -3.60
CA SER A 178 19.87 5.22 -4.69
C SER A 178 19.28 4.84 -6.05
N ILE A 179 18.26 3.97 -6.07
CA ILE A 179 17.58 3.55 -7.30
C ILE A 179 16.48 4.55 -7.65
N ILE A 180 15.76 5.08 -6.65
CA ILE A 180 14.61 5.97 -6.88
C ILE A 180 15.05 7.40 -7.16
N PHE A 181 15.95 7.96 -6.35
CA PHE A 181 16.36 9.38 -6.39
C PHE A 181 17.86 9.59 -6.70
N GLY A 182 18.62 8.51 -6.85
CA GLY A 182 20.03 8.58 -7.28
C GLY A 182 21.02 8.95 -6.17
N TYR A 183 20.64 8.86 -4.89
CA TYR A 183 21.56 9.11 -3.75
C TYR A 183 21.31 8.16 -2.57
N SER A 184 22.35 7.95 -1.75
CA SER A 184 22.27 7.12 -0.54
C SER A 184 21.79 7.95 0.66
N LEU A 185 21.00 7.36 1.57
CA LEU A 185 20.52 8.08 2.77
C LEU A 185 21.66 8.38 3.75
N GLN A 186 22.79 7.68 3.60
CA GLN A 186 24.03 8.00 4.31
C GLN A 186 24.52 9.42 4.01
N GLU A 187 24.34 9.90 2.76
CA GLU A 187 24.95 11.13 2.26
C GLU A 187 24.24 12.41 2.72
N LYS A 188 22.95 12.33 3.05
CA LYS A 188 22.10 13.52 3.21
C LYS A 188 21.64 13.84 4.64
N SER A 189 21.52 12.85 5.53
CA SER A 189 21.36 12.99 7.00
C SER A 189 20.52 11.83 7.56
N LEU A 190 20.83 11.41 8.79
CA LEU A 190 19.99 10.49 9.56
C LEU A 190 18.55 11.01 9.75
N GLU A 191 18.34 12.33 9.71
CA GLU A 191 17.02 12.96 9.87
C GLU A 191 16.06 12.59 8.73
N GLU A 192 16.53 12.52 7.49
CA GLU A 192 15.70 12.11 6.34
C GLU A 192 15.27 10.65 6.48
N PHE A 193 16.20 9.79 6.87
CA PHE A 193 15.92 8.39 7.16
C PHE A 193 14.89 8.23 8.29
N ASP A 194 15.05 8.98 9.39
CA ASP A 194 14.13 8.94 10.52
C ASP A 194 12.71 9.39 10.12
N LYS A 195 12.59 10.39 9.23
CA LYS A 195 11.30 10.80 8.63
C LYS A 195 10.65 9.67 7.84
N ILE A 196 11.39 9.05 6.91
CA ILE A 196 10.89 7.92 6.12
C ILE A 196 10.47 6.75 7.02
N LYS A 197 11.30 6.40 7.99
CA LYS A 197 11.00 5.34 8.97
C LYS A 197 9.76 5.67 9.80
N GLY A 198 9.61 6.92 10.23
CA GLY A 198 8.43 7.42 10.91
C GLY A 198 7.16 7.27 10.08
N PHE A 199 7.22 7.59 8.78
CA PHE A 199 6.10 7.37 7.87
C PHE A 199 5.70 5.89 7.76
N ILE A 200 6.69 5.00 7.59
CA ILE A 200 6.44 3.56 7.50
C ILE A 200 5.81 3.04 8.79
N GLN A 201 6.33 3.43 9.97
CA GLN A 201 5.79 3.00 11.26
C GLN A 201 4.34 3.47 11.47
N ARG A 202 4.04 4.74 11.16
CA ARG A 202 2.66 5.27 11.22
C ARG A 202 1.74 4.52 10.26
N PHE A 203 2.18 4.31 9.02
CA PHE A 203 1.42 3.55 8.04
C PHE A 203 1.13 2.11 8.50
N LEU A 204 2.14 1.39 9.01
CA LEU A 204 2.00 0.04 9.54
C LEU A 204 1.05 -0.02 10.75
N LYS A 205 1.13 0.96 11.66
CA LYS A 205 0.22 1.09 12.80
C LYS A 205 -1.22 1.31 12.34
N MET A 206 -1.44 2.10 11.29
CA MET A 206 -2.77 2.34 10.72
C MET A 206 -3.36 1.07 10.10
N ILE A 207 -2.64 0.40 9.19
CA ILE A 207 -3.15 -0.85 8.57
C ILE A 207 -3.31 -1.97 9.61
N GLY A 208 -2.52 -1.92 10.69
CA GLY A 208 -2.58 -2.85 11.81
C GLY A 208 -3.76 -2.63 12.77
N ASN A 209 -4.49 -1.51 12.64
CA ASN A 209 -5.66 -1.24 13.47
C ASN A 209 -6.94 -1.53 12.66
N PRO A 210 -7.76 -2.53 13.07
CA PRO A 210 -8.97 -2.93 12.35
C PRO A 210 -9.97 -1.79 12.10
N ALA A 211 -9.99 -0.75 12.94
CA ALA A 211 -10.88 0.39 12.76
C ALA A 211 -10.54 1.23 11.50
N TYR A 212 -9.30 1.22 11.00
CA TYR A 212 -8.99 1.82 9.70
C TYR A 212 -9.61 1.04 8.53
N GLY A 213 -9.86 -0.27 8.71
CA GLY A 213 -10.64 -1.07 7.77
C GLY A 213 -12.08 -0.56 7.61
N LEU A 214 -12.70 -0.04 8.67
CA LEU A 214 -14.02 0.63 8.58
C LEU A 214 -13.97 1.88 7.75
N ILE A 215 -12.94 2.70 7.96
CA ILE A 215 -12.77 3.97 7.24
C ILE A 215 -12.60 3.69 5.75
N SER A 216 -11.81 2.67 5.39
CA SER A 216 -11.69 2.24 3.99
C SER A 216 -12.99 1.62 3.45
N ALA A 217 -13.79 0.98 4.32
CA ALA A 217 -15.06 0.38 3.93
C ALA A 217 -16.20 1.39 3.78
N ASP A 218 -16.13 2.57 4.40
CA ASP A 218 -17.18 3.59 4.38
C ASP A 218 -17.20 4.43 3.10
N SER A 219 -18.06 4.05 2.16
CA SER A 219 -18.32 4.84 0.94
C SER A 219 -19.29 6.01 1.15
N THR A 220 -19.91 6.13 2.33
CA THR A 220 -20.97 7.12 2.60
C THR A 220 -20.46 8.34 3.37
N GLY A 221 -19.28 8.23 4.00
CA GLY A 221 -18.71 9.25 4.86
C GLY A 221 -19.42 9.43 6.20
N ILE A 222 -20.41 8.58 6.51
CA ILE A 222 -21.17 8.66 7.76
C ILE A 222 -20.28 8.38 8.96
N LEU A 223 -19.25 7.54 8.80
CA LEU A 223 -18.35 7.18 9.90
C LEU A 223 -17.51 8.36 10.35
N LYS A 224 -17.26 9.35 9.47
CA LYS A 224 -16.53 10.59 9.81
C LYS A 224 -17.28 11.49 10.80
N LYS A 225 -18.57 11.22 11.05
CA LYS A 225 -19.36 11.96 12.06
C LYS A 225 -19.04 11.53 13.49
N PHE A 226 -18.52 10.32 13.68
CA PHE A 226 -18.14 9.84 15.00
C PHE A 226 -16.78 10.43 15.41
N PRO A 227 -16.64 11.03 16.60
CA PRO A 227 -15.42 11.74 17.01
C PRO A 227 -14.15 10.90 16.87
N TYR A 228 -14.16 9.66 17.37
CA TYR A 228 -13.01 8.74 17.29
C TYR A 228 -12.58 8.43 15.85
N LEU A 229 -13.53 8.08 14.97
CA LEU A 229 -13.23 7.77 13.57
C LEU A 229 -12.84 9.02 12.77
N ARG A 230 -13.32 10.19 13.18
CA ARG A 230 -12.90 11.49 12.61
C ARG A 230 -11.45 11.80 12.93
N GLU A 231 -11.00 11.57 14.17
CA GLU A 231 -9.60 11.73 14.56
C GLU A 231 -8.70 10.81 13.75
N MET A 232 -9.06 9.53 13.61
CA MET A 232 -8.33 8.58 12.76
C MET A 232 -8.27 9.03 11.30
N PHE A 233 -9.38 9.55 10.75
CA PHE A 233 -9.40 10.10 9.40
C PHE A 233 -8.45 11.30 9.26
N ASN A 234 -8.39 12.17 10.28
CA ASN A 234 -7.48 13.33 10.27
C ASN A 234 -6.02 12.88 10.36
N GLU A 235 -5.69 11.90 11.21
CA GLU A 235 -4.34 11.32 11.32
C GLU A 235 -3.89 10.74 9.97
N ALA A 236 -4.77 10.01 9.28
CA ALA A 236 -4.49 9.48 7.95
C ALA A 236 -4.23 10.59 6.91
N LYS A 237 -5.02 11.66 6.96
CA LYS A 237 -4.90 12.80 6.06
C LYS A 237 -3.61 13.59 6.31
N GLU A 238 -3.26 13.77 7.58
CA GLU A 238 -2.04 14.44 7.99
C GLU A 238 -0.81 13.66 7.50
N LEU A 239 -0.78 12.35 7.76
CA LEU A 239 0.27 11.46 7.22
C LEU A 239 0.37 11.55 5.70
N GLY A 240 -0.77 11.54 4.99
CA GLY A 240 -0.79 11.67 3.54
C GLY A 240 -0.25 13.01 3.04
N THR A 241 -0.57 14.09 3.74
CA THR A 241 -0.08 15.44 3.43
C THR A 241 1.43 15.52 3.63
N GLU A 242 1.95 15.03 4.77
CA GLU A 242 3.39 15.00 5.05
C GLU A 242 4.16 14.18 4.00
N LEU A 243 3.64 13.00 3.64
CA LEU A 243 4.23 12.13 2.61
C LEU A 243 4.28 12.80 1.24
N GLN A 244 3.19 13.44 0.83
CA GLN A 244 3.14 14.17 -0.44
C GLN A 244 4.09 15.34 -0.45
N THR A 245 4.15 16.14 0.63
CA THR A 245 5.09 17.25 0.76
C THR A 245 6.54 16.75 0.66
N PHE A 246 6.88 15.66 1.34
CA PHE A 246 8.21 15.06 1.31
C PHE A 246 8.60 14.63 -0.12
N PHE A 247 7.78 13.80 -0.78
CA PHE A 247 8.11 13.31 -2.11
C PHE A 247 8.06 14.39 -3.19
N ASN A 248 7.13 15.35 -3.10
CA ASN A 248 7.09 16.48 -4.03
C ASN A 248 8.36 17.34 -3.93
N TYR A 249 8.88 17.54 -2.71
CA TYR A 249 10.16 18.22 -2.52
C TYR A 249 11.31 17.45 -3.19
N GLN A 250 11.41 16.13 -2.97
CA GLN A 250 12.47 15.31 -3.58
C GLN A 250 12.38 15.28 -5.11
N ILE A 251 11.17 15.15 -5.66
CA ILE A 251 10.93 15.20 -7.11
C ILE A 251 11.32 16.57 -7.67
N ALA A 252 10.98 17.66 -6.99
CA ALA A 252 11.35 19.01 -7.42
C ALA A 252 12.87 19.24 -7.41
N GLU A 253 13.56 18.78 -6.37
CA GLU A 253 15.03 18.84 -6.29
C GLU A 253 15.70 18.00 -7.38
N ARG A 254 15.18 16.80 -7.65
CA ARG A 254 15.67 15.96 -8.74
C ARG A 254 15.44 16.61 -10.10
N LYS A 255 14.24 17.16 -10.33
CA LYS A 255 13.86 17.81 -11.60
C LYS A 255 14.80 18.94 -12.00
N LYS A 256 15.37 19.68 -11.04
CA LYS A 256 16.36 20.75 -11.29
C LYS A 256 17.66 20.24 -11.92
N LYS A 257 17.99 18.96 -11.76
CA LYS A 257 19.25 18.34 -12.21
C LYS A 257 19.11 17.57 -13.53
N ILE A 258 17.90 17.44 -14.06
CA ILE A 258 17.62 16.66 -15.28
C ILE A 258 17.81 17.55 -16.50
N ASP A 259 18.61 17.08 -17.46
CA ASP A 259 18.60 17.65 -18.81
C ASP A 259 17.52 16.97 -19.67
N PHE A 260 16.40 17.66 -19.85
CA PHE A 260 15.29 17.17 -20.67
C PHE A 260 15.58 17.21 -22.18
N LYS A 261 16.63 17.91 -22.62
CA LYS A 261 17.03 17.92 -24.04
C LYS A 261 17.65 16.59 -24.45
N ASP A 262 18.24 15.89 -23.50
CA ASP A 262 18.79 14.54 -23.65
C ASP A 262 17.84 13.49 -23.03
N ALA A 263 16.57 13.55 -23.42
CA ALA A 263 15.57 12.63 -22.89
C ALA A 263 15.78 11.17 -23.33
N ASP A 264 16.60 10.92 -24.35
CA ASP A 264 16.91 9.58 -24.87
C ASP A 264 18.10 8.90 -24.18
N SER A 265 18.88 9.64 -23.37
CA SER A 265 19.94 9.02 -22.58
C SER A 265 19.42 8.20 -21.42
N GLU A 266 20.24 7.21 -21.04
CA GLU A 266 19.96 6.34 -19.90
C GLU A 266 19.77 7.17 -18.62
N ALA A 267 18.62 6.99 -17.98
CA ALA A 267 18.33 7.63 -16.72
C ALA A 267 19.18 7.02 -15.59
N THR A 268 19.64 7.87 -14.67
CA THR A 268 20.48 7.43 -13.56
C THR A 268 19.68 6.97 -12.33
N ASP A 269 18.39 7.32 -12.29
CA ASP A 269 17.43 6.86 -11.31
C ASP A 269 16.00 6.80 -11.86
N TYR A 270 15.09 6.24 -11.06
CA TYR A 270 13.71 6.01 -11.45
C TYR A 270 12.94 7.31 -11.70
N VAL A 271 13.13 8.33 -10.85
CA VAL A 271 12.42 9.60 -10.97
C VAL A 271 12.83 10.34 -12.24
N GLU A 272 14.12 10.33 -12.58
CA GLU A 272 14.60 10.86 -13.85
C GLU A 272 13.98 10.11 -15.04
N ALA A 273 13.95 8.78 -15.00
CA ALA A 273 13.35 7.98 -16.06
C ALA A 273 11.87 8.34 -16.25
N TYR A 274 11.13 8.45 -15.14
CA TYR A 274 9.70 8.76 -15.16
C TYR A 274 9.44 10.18 -15.70
N LEU A 275 10.22 11.17 -15.28
CA LEU A 275 10.09 12.56 -15.74
C LEU A 275 10.48 12.71 -17.22
N LYS A 276 11.50 11.99 -17.70
CA LYS A 276 11.85 11.93 -19.13
C LYS A 276 10.73 11.31 -19.95
N GLU A 277 10.13 10.22 -19.48
CA GLU A 277 9.00 9.55 -20.16
C GLU A 277 7.75 10.44 -20.21
N GLN A 278 7.43 11.12 -19.10
CA GLN A 278 6.36 12.11 -19.06
C GLN A 278 6.59 13.22 -20.09
N TYR A 279 7.80 13.78 -20.15
CA TYR A 279 8.17 14.82 -21.12
C TYR A 279 8.02 14.34 -22.58
N LYS A 280 8.40 13.09 -22.89
CA LYS A 280 8.22 12.51 -24.23
C LYS A 280 6.75 12.37 -24.61
N ASN A 281 5.91 11.91 -23.68
CA ASN A 281 4.48 11.75 -23.92
C ASN A 281 3.79 13.10 -24.17
N GLU A 282 4.12 14.12 -23.37
CA GLU A 282 3.63 15.49 -23.54
C GLU A 282 4.04 16.07 -24.92
N LYS A 283 5.31 15.88 -25.33
CA LYS A 283 5.82 16.35 -26.63
C LYS A 283 5.15 15.66 -27.82
N ASN A 284 4.83 14.38 -27.69
CA ASN A 284 4.23 13.57 -28.76
C ASN A 284 2.70 13.75 -28.87
N GLY A 285 2.08 14.54 -27.98
CA GLY A 285 0.63 14.73 -27.98
C GLY A 285 -0.16 13.48 -27.60
N ASN A 286 0.46 12.54 -26.87
CA ASN A 286 -0.24 11.38 -26.34
C ASN A 286 -1.10 11.82 -25.14
N ASP A 287 -2.38 12.13 -25.40
CA ASP A 287 -3.39 12.49 -24.39
C ASP A 287 -3.85 11.30 -23.52
N GLU A 288 -3.31 10.10 -23.74
CA GLU A 288 -3.42 9.04 -22.75
C GLU A 288 -2.61 9.49 -21.53
N ASN A 289 -3.28 10.13 -20.56
CA ASN A 289 -2.78 10.56 -19.24
C ASN A 289 -2.28 9.39 -18.37
N LEU A 290 -1.45 8.51 -18.95
CA LEU A 290 -0.87 7.36 -18.30
C LEU A 290 0.20 7.85 -17.32
N PHE A 291 1.07 8.76 -17.73
CA PHE A 291 2.17 9.29 -16.93
C PHE A 291 1.91 10.75 -16.54
N THR A 292 0.93 10.98 -15.66
CA THR A 292 0.61 12.30 -15.07
C THR A 292 0.78 12.32 -13.56
#